data_AF-G7TFM3-F1
#
_entry.id   AF-G7TFM3-F1
#
_cell.length_a   1.000
_cell.length_b   1.000
_cell.length_c   1.000
_cell.angle_alpha   90.00
_cell.angle_beta   90.00
_cell.angle_gamma   90.00
#
_symmetry.space_group_name_H-M   'P 1'
#
loop_
_entity.id
_entity.type
_entity.pdbx_description
1 polymer ?
#
loop_
_entity_poly.entity_id
_entity_poly.type
_entity_poly.pdbx_seq_one_letter_code
_entity_poly.pdbx_strand_id
1 'polypeptide(L)'
;MKTALSRRTFLRDCALFSGAAGAGSLPLLASAIERATVIAPTPATARAPMMIDSNEFPDGPSAAAVKAIAQIAPQGGRYLRQVQMDLMTTLAAELTLPVDHLMAYAGSTEPLDDTMLAFTSSSAALVTADPTYESGWRAATRNGARLIKVPLRKDFRTICRPCARPKPTWV
;
A
#
# COMPACT_ATOMS: atom_id res chain seq x y z
N MET A 1 -42.04 32.95 -24.78
CA MET A 1 -40.78 33.21 -25.53
C MET A 1 -39.76 32.15 -25.15
N LYS A 2 -39.29 31.34 -26.09
CA LYS A 2 -38.19 30.40 -25.86
C LYS A 2 -36.88 31.17 -25.97
N THR A 3 -36.17 31.39 -24.88
CA THR A 3 -34.81 31.95 -24.90
C THR A 3 -33.89 30.92 -25.55
N ALA A 4 -33.42 31.19 -26.77
CA ALA A 4 -32.44 30.35 -27.43
C ALA A 4 -31.10 30.47 -26.67
N LEU A 5 -30.64 29.36 -26.10
CA LEU A 5 -29.31 29.27 -25.48
C LEU A 5 -28.25 29.59 -26.55
N SER A 6 -27.54 30.70 -26.37
CA SER A 6 -26.45 31.11 -27.26
C SER A 6 -25.21 30.26 -27.00
N ARG A 7 -24.70 29.61 -28.05
CA ARG A 7 -23.43 28.84 -28.02
C ARG A 7 -22.27 29.66 -27.47
N ARG A 8 -22.25 30.98 -27.73
CA ARG A 8 -21.20 31.89 -27.25
C ARG A 8 -21.31 32.13 -25.74
N THR A 9 -22.53 32.21 -25.21
CA THR A 9 -22.76 32.34 -23.76
C THR A 9 -22.37 31.05 -23.06
N PHE A 10 -22.78 29.90 -23.60
CA PHE A 10 -22.39 28.59 -23.07
C PHE A 10 -20.87 28.40 -23.01
N LEU A 11 -20.15 28.71 -24.08
CA LEU A 11 -18.68 28.58 -24.10
C LEU A 11 -17.98 29.55 -23.14
N ARG A 12 -18.51 30.78 -23.00
CA ARG A 12 -17.97 31.75 -22.03
C ARG A 12 -18.17 31.27 -20.59
N ASP A 13 -19.33 30.70 -20.29
CA ASP A 13 -19.65 30.23 -18.95
C ASP A 13 -18.85 28.96 -18.60
N CYS A 14 -18.64 28.05 -19.56
CA CYS A 14 -17.75 26.90 -19.40
C CYS A 14 -16.27 27.32 -19.17
N ALA A 15 -15.80 28.35 -19.86
CA ALA A 15 -14.43 28.87 -19.68
C ALA A 15 -14.23 29.49 -18.28
N LEU A 16 -15.22 30.25 -17.79
CA LEU A 16 -15.19 30.81 -16.43
C LEU A 16 -15.24 29.72 -15.36
N PHE A 17 -16.05 28.68 -15.56
CA PHE A 17 -16.13 27.54 -14.63
C PHE A 17 -14.82 26.73 -14.58
N SER A 18 -14.17 26.55 -15.74
CA SER A 18 -12.87 25.87 -15.85
C SER A 18 -11.73 26.68 -15.21
N GLY A 19 -11.78 28.01 -15.31
CA GLY A 19 -10.82 28.90 -14.64
C GLY A 19 -10.94 28.89 -13.11
N ALA A 20 -12.17 28.84 -12.58
CA ALA A 20 -12.43 28.75 -11.15
C ALA A 20 -12.02 27.39 -10.55
N ALA A 21 -12.23 26.29 -11.29
CA ALA A 21 -11.76 24.96 -10.90
C ALA A 21 -10.22 24.85 -10.95
N GLY A 22 -9.58 25.51 -11.92
CA GLY A 22 -8.12 25.56 -12.04
C GLY A 22 -7.43 26.26 -10.86
N ALA A 23 -8.00 27.36 -10.36
CA ALA A 23 -7.45 28.07 -9.19
C ALA A 23 -7.49 27.23 -7.90
N GLY A 24 -8.52 26.39 -7.73
CA GLY A 24 -8.63 25.47 -6.59
C GLY A 24 -7.64 24.29 -6.62
N SER A 25 -6.99 24.04 -7.76
CA SER A 25 -5.96 23.01 -7.91
C SER A 25 -4.54 23.51 -7.61
N LEU A 26 -4.34 24.83 -7.50
CA LEU A 26 -3.04 25.44 -7.20
C LEU A 26 -2.42 24.97 -5.86
N PRO A 27 -3.18 24.80 -4.75
CA PRO A 27 -2.61 24.27 -3.52
C PRO A 27 -2.21 22.79 -3.64
N LEU A 28 -2.95 22.01 -4.44
CA LEU A 28 -2.63 20.61 -4.70
C LEU A 28 -1.34 20.51 -5.54
N LEU A 29 -1.22 21.35 -6.56
CA LEU A 29 -0.02 21.44 -7.41
C LEU A 29 1.19 21.96 -6.63
N ALA A 30 1.00 22.96 -5.76
CA ALA A 30 2.04 23.46 -4.86
C ALA A 30 2.53 22.38 -3.89
N SER A 31 1.62 21.60 -3.29
CA SER A 31 1.99 20.47 -2.43
C SER A 31 2.70 19.33 -3.18
N ALA A 32 2.42 19.17 -4.49
CA ALA A 32 3.12 18.22 -5.35
C ALA A 32 4.54 18.71 -5.69
N ILE A 33 4.73 20.02 -5.86
CA ILE A 33 6.04 20.65 -6.08
C ILE A 33 6.89 20.60 -4.79
N GLU A 34 6.32 20.84 -3.62
CA GLU A 34 7.05 20.71 -2.35
C GLU A 34 7.44 19.25 -2.03
N ARG A 35 6.65 18.28 -2.50
CA ARG A 35 6.99 16.85 -2.43
C ARG A 35 8.01 16.40 -3.47
N ALA A 36 8.33 17.22 -4.46
CA ALA A 36 9.52 17.01 -5.26
C ALA A 36 10.70 17.34 -4.36
N THR A 37 11.23 16.30 -3.70
CA THR A 37 12.51 16.37 -2.99
C THR A 37 13.49 17.13 -3.88
N VAL A 38 13.97 18.29 -3.41
CA VAL A 38 15.12 18.94 -4.01
C VAL A 38 16.26 17.93 -3.90
N ILE A 39 16.53 17.20 -4.99
CA ILE A 39 17.75 16.42 -5.13
C ILE A 39 18.85 17.47 -5.27
N ALA A 40 19.31 18.00 -4.14
CA ALA A 40 20.52 18.79 -4.11
C ALA A 40 21.62 17.92 -4.71
N PRO A 41 22.41 18.41 -5.68
CA PRO A 41 23.48 17.62 -6.26
C PRO A 41 24.45 17.23 -5.13
N THR A 42 24.49 15.93 -4.82
CA THR A 42 25.44 15.38 -3.87
C THR A 42 26.84 15.69 -4.41
N PRO A 43 27.73 16.38 -3.66
CA PRO A 43 29.07 16.66 -4.15
C PRO A 43 29.75 15.35 -4.55
N ALA A 44 30.46 15.34 -5.67
CA ALA A 44 31.06 14.12 -6.25
C ALA A 44 32.02 13.36 -5.31
N THR A 45 32.43 14.00 -4.22
CA THR A 45 33.29 13.47 -3.14
C THR A 45 32.50 12.91 -1.95
N ALA A 46 31.18 13.11 -1.90
CA ALA A 46 30.35 12.53 -0.86
C ALA A 46 30.24 11.02 -1.09
N ARG A 47 30.56 10.26 -0.05
CA ARG A 47 30.21 8.84 0.00
C ARG A 47 28.69 8.71 -0.14
N ALA A 48 28.25 7.78 -0.99
CA ALA A 48 26.84 7.40 -1.03
C ALA A 48 26.38 7.03 0.41
N PRO A 49 25.16 7.44 0.81
CA PRO A 49 24.65 7.09 2.13
C PRO A 49 24.55 5.58 2.29
N MET A 50 24.85 5.07 3.49
CA MET A 50 24.56 3.68 3.83
C MET A 50 23.06 3.54 4.09
N MET A 51 22.37 2.83 3.19
CA MET A 51 20.92 2.61 3.25
C MET A 51 20.62 1.39 4.14
N ILE A 52 20.17 1.63 5.38
CA ILE A 52 19.83 0.58 6.37
C ILE A 52 18.47 0.85 7.05
N ASP A 53 17.56 1.55 6.37
CA ASP A 53 16.31 2.08 6.93
C ASP A 53 15.05 1.31 6.50
N SER A 54 15.15 0.44 5.48
CA SER A 54 13.98 -0.12 4.78
C SER A 54 13.96 -1.66 4.69
N ASN A 55 14.79 -2.35 5.48
CA ASN A 55 14.92 -3.82 5.48
C ASN A 55 15.23 -4.43 4.09
N GLU A 56 15.94 -3.69 3.24
CA GLU A 56 16.31 -4.12 1.89
C GLU A 56 17.35 -5.24 1.93
N PHE A 57 17.33 -6.10 0.91
CA PHE A 57 18.36 -7.12 0.74
C PHE A 57 19.56 -6.53 -0.02
N PRO A 58 20.76 -6.47 0.59
CA PRO A 58 21.88 -5.68 0.07
C PRO A 58 22.49 -6.22 -1.23
N ASP A 59 22.42 -7.53 -1.48
CA ASP A 59 23.03 -8.12 -2.69
C ASP A 59 22.12 -8.02 -3.92
N GLY A 60 20.87 -7.58 -3.74
CA GLY A 60 19.87 -7.48 -4.79
C GLY A 60 19.40 -8.84 -5.34
N PRO A 61 18.69 -8.83 -6.49
CA PRO A 61 18.18 -10.06 -7.09
C PRO A 61 19.31 -10.98 -7.60
N SER A 62 19.06 -12.29 -7.61
CA SER A 62 20.01 -13.25 -8.17
C SER A 62 20.26 -13.00 -9.67
N ALA A 63 21.43 -13.41 -10.19
CA ALA A 63 21.76 -13.26 -11.61
C ALA A 63 20.72 -13.93 -12.54
N ALA A 64 20.13 -15.05 -12.11
CA ALA A 64 19.05 -15.71 -12.83
C ALA A 64 17.78 -14.85 -12.89
N ALA A 65 17.40 -14.19 -11.79
CA ALA A 65 16.26 -13.28 -11.74
C ALA A 65 16.48 -12.04 -12.64
N VAL A 66 17.67 -11.43 -12.58
CA VAL A 66 18.04 -10.29 -13.44
C VAL A 66 17.93 -10.68 -14.93
N LYS A 67 18.43 -11.85 -15.30
CA LYS A 67 18.32 -12.37 -16.67
C LYS A 67 16.85 -12.58 -17.09
N ALA A 68 16.03 -13.18 -16.24
CA ALA A 68 14.61 -13.40 -16.54
C ALA A 68 13.84 -12.06 -16.72
N ILE A 69 14.10 -11.07 -15.86
CA ILE A 69 13.53 -9.71 -15.98
C ILE A 69 13.91 -9.07 -17.32
N ALA A 70 15.18 -9.12 -17.70
CA ALA A 70 15.65 -8.58 -18.98
C ALA A 70 14.98 -9.27 -20.18
N GLN A 71 14.74 -10.58 -20.10
CA GLN A 71 14.10 -11.36 -21.17
C GLN A 71 12.60 -11.09 -21.30
N ILE A 72 11.89 -10.85 -20.20
CA ILE A 72 10.44 -10.62 -20.22
C ILE A 72 10.09 -9.15 -20.56
N ALA A 73 10.99 -8.20 -20.28
CA ALA A 73 10.73 -6.76 -20.44
C ALA A 73 10.18 -6.35 -21.83
N PRO A 74 10.68 -6.86 -22.99
CA PRO A 74 10.13 -6.51 -24.30
C PRO A 74 8.67 -6.94 -24.51
N GLN A 75 8.17 -7.90 -23.72
CA GLN A 75 6.81 -8.43 -23.80
C GLN A 75 5.81 -7.64 -22.93
N GLY A 76 6.27 -6.67 -22.14
CA GLY A 76 5.47 -5.93 -21.16
C GLY A 76 4.34 -5.07 -21.75
N GLY A 77 4.25 -4.93 -23.07
CA GLY A 77 3.16 -4.19 -23.74
C GLY A 77 1.84 -4.96 -23.84
N ARG A 78 1.73 -6.15 -23.24
CA ARG A 78 0.55 -7.03 -23.28
C ARG A 78 0.27 -7.65 -21.92
N TYR A 79 -0.97 -8.07 -21.68
CA TYR A 79 -1.32 -8.82 -20.48
C TYR A 79 -0.76 -10.24 -20.54
N LEU A 80 0.15 -10.57 -19.61
CA LEU A 80 0.85 -11.86 -19.54
C LEU A 80 0.18 -12.83 -18.54
N ARG A 81 -1.13 -13.05 -18.67
CA ARG A 81 -1.92 -13.87 -17.74
C ARG A 81 -1.39 -15.30 -17.57
N GLN A 82 -0.85 -15.90 -18.63
CA GLN A 82 -0.27 -17.23 -18.56
C GLN A 82 0.94 -17.28 -17.62
N VAL A 83 1.83 -16.28 -17.69
CA VAL A 83 3.03 -16.20 -16.83
C VAL A 83 2.63 -16.10 -15.35
N GLN A 84 1.56 -15.36 -15.05
CA GLN A 84 0.99 -15.33 -13.70
C GLN A 84 0.51 -16.73 -13.27
N MET A 85 -0.22 -17.46 -14.12
CA MET A 85 -0.69 -18.82 -13.78
C MET A 85 0.45 -19.82 -13.60
N ASP A 86 1.53 -19.69 -14.38
CA ASP A 86 2.73 -20.54 -14.25
C ASP A 86 3.44 -20.28 -12.91
N LEU A 87 3.57 -19.01 -12.50
CA LEU A 87 4.09 -18.62 -11.18
C LEU A 87 3.24 -19.24 -10.06
N MET A 88 1.92 -19.09 -10.15
CA MET A 88 0.98 -19.59 -9.15
C MET A 88 1.02 -21.12 -9.02
N THR A 89 1.09 -21.83 -10.14
CA THR A 89 1.20 -23.29 -10.18
C THR A 89 2.52 -23.76 -9.57
N THR A 90 3.62 -23.06 -9.87
CA THR A 90 4.94 -23.37 -9.30
C THR A 90 4.93 -23.16 -7.78
N LEU A 91 4.42 -22.02 -7.30
CA LEU A 91 4.32 -21.74 -5.86
C LEU A 91 3.40 -22.73 -5.14
N ALA A 92 2.28 -23.11 -5.75
CA ALA A 92 1.36 -24.11 -5.21
C ALA A 92 2.05 -25.46 -4.98
N ALA A 93 2.86 -25.91 -5.95
CA ALA A 93 3.63 -27.14 -5.84
C ALA A 93 4.69 -27.05 -4.73
N GLU A 94 5.48 -25.98 -4.69
CA GLU A 94 6.52 -25.75 -3.67
C GLU A 94 5.94 -25.68 -2.25
N LEU A 95 4.79 -24.99 -2.09
CA LEU A 95 4.12 -24.84 -0.79
C LEU A 95 3.23 -26.04 -0.44
N THR A 96 3.07 -27.02 -1.34
CA THR A 96 2.15 -28.16 -1.18
C THR A 96 0.70 -27.70 -0.88
N LEU A 97 0.21 -26.73 -1.65
CA LEU A 97 -1.14 -26.17 -1.52
C LEU A 97 -1.93 -26.29 -2.85
N PRO A 98 -3.26 -26.35 -2.78
CA PRO A 98 -4.11 -26.14 -3.96
C PRO A 98 -3.87 -24.75 -4.57
N VAL A 99 -3.91 -24.64 -5.90
CA VAL A 99 -3.64 -23.36 -6.59
C VAL A 99 -4.69 -22.29 -6.31
N ASP A 100 -5.92 -22.70 -6.00
CA ASP A 100 -7.04 -21.83 -5.62
C ASP A 100 -6.94 -21.29 -4.18
N HIS A 101 -5.91 -21.70 -3.42
CA HIS A 101 -5.56 -21.10 -2.13
C HIS A 101 -4.54 -19.96 -2.25
N LEU A 102 -4.10 -19.64 -3.46
CA LEU A 102 -3.14 -18.58 -3.72
C LEU A 102 -3.80 -17.42 -4.47
N MET A 103 -3.32 -16.21 -4.21
CA MET A 103 -3.60 -15.04 -5.05
C MET A 103 -2.33 -14.20 -5.23
N ALA A 104 -2.03 -13.81 -6.47
CA ALA A 104 -0.86 -13.01 -6.79
C ALA A 104 -1.18 -11.51 -6.67
N TYR A 105 -0.28 -10.77 -6.00
CA TYR A 105 -0.34 -9.33 -5.81
C TYR A 105 1.02 -8.69 -6.09
N ALA A 106 1.03 -7.39 -6.42
CA ALA A 106 2.24 -6.61 -6.62
C ALA A 106 2.86 -6.20 -5.27
N GLY A 107 3.41 -7.18 -4.55
CA GLY A 107 3.89 -7.03 -3.18
C GLY A 107 2.80 -7.27 -2.14
N SER A 108 3.18 -7.23 -0.86
CA SER A 108 2.30 -7.62 0.26
C SER A 108 1.40 -6.50 0.77
N THR A 109 1.67 -5.23 0.44
CA THR A 109 0.92 -4.08 0.97
C THR A 109 -0.56 -4.16 0.63
N GLU A 110 -0.88 -4.43 -0.64
CA GLU A 110 -2.26 -4.53 -1.13
C GLU A 110 -3.06 -5.63 -0.41
N PRO A 111 -2.64 -6.91 -0.37
CA PRO A 111 -3.42 -7.95 0.30
C PRO A 111 -3.52 -7.75 1.82
N LEU A 112 -2.51 -7.13 2.47
CA LEU A 112 -2.60 -6.80 3.90
C LEU A 112 -3.68 -5.75 4.18
N ASP A 113 -3.77 -4.71 3.34
CA ASP A 113 -4.80 -3.68 3.46
C ASP A 113 -6.19 -4.25 3.14
N ASP A 114 -6.32 -5.05 2.06
CA ASP A 114 -7.56 -5.73 1.67
C ASP A 114 -8.07 -6.64 2.79
N THR A 115 -7.18 -7.39 3.45
CA THR A 115 -7.54 -8.25 4.58
C THR A 115 -8.15 -7.43 5.72
N MET A 116 -7.61 -6.25 6.03
CA MET A 116 -8.21 -5.39 7.06
C MET A 116 -9.57 -4.86 6.63
N LEU A 117 -9.72 -4.46 5.36
CA LEU A 117 -11.00 -3.96 4.83
C LEU A 117 -12.08 -5.06 4.78
N ALA A 118 -11.69 -6.31 4.53
CA ALA A 118 -12.62 -7.44 4.47
C ALA A 118 -13.11 -7.89 5.86
N PHE A 119 -12.25 -7.83 6.89
CA PHE A 119 -12.49 -8.48 8.18
C PHE A 119 -12.65 -7.54 9.38
N THR A 120 -12.52 -6.23 9.19
CA THR A 120 -12.75 -5.23 10.26
C THR A 120 -13.91 -4.32 9.91
N SER A 121 -14.57 -3.74 10.91
CA SER A 121 -15.68 -2.80 10.72
C SER A 121 -16.01 -2.11 12.05
N SER A 122 -17.00 -1.22 12.08
CA SER A 122 -17.50 -0.65 13.34
C SER A 122 -17.99 -1.70 14.34
N SER A 123 -18.40 -2.89 13.88
CA SER A 123 -18.78 -4.03 14.73
C SER A 123 -17.67 -5.10 14.88
N ALA A 124 -16.59 -5.01 14.11
CA ALA A 124 -15.47 -5.97 14.13
C ALA A 124 -14.13 -5.25 14.38
N ALA A 125 -13.68 -5.28 15.64
CA ALA A 125 -12.46 -4.61 16.09
C ALA A 125 -11.17 -5.35 15.65
N LEU A 126 -10.08 -4.59 15.42
CA LEU A 126 -8.74 -5.14 15.24
C LEU A 126 -8.02 -5.24 16.59
N VAL A 127 -7.62 -6.47 16.98
CA VAL A 127 -6.72 -6.71 18.11
C VAL A 127 -5.30 -6.89 17.58
N THR A 128 -4.34 -6.14 18.11
CA THR A 128 -2.98 -6.07 17.55
C THR A 128 -1.94 -5.78 18.63
N ALA A 129 -0.69 -6.19 18.43
CA ALA A 129 0.42 -5.90 19.34
C ALA A 129 0.89 -4.44 19.18
N ASP A 130 1.46 -3.85 20.24
CA ASP A 130 1.99 -2.48 20.23
C ASP A 130 3.35 -2.41 20.96
N PRO A 131 4.46 -2.10 20.26
CA PRO A 131 4.57 -1.77 18.83
C PRO A 131 4.50 -2.98 17.88
N THR A 132 4.15 -2.74 16.61
CA THR A 132 4.24 -3.67 15.46
C THR A 132 4.13 -2.89 14.15
N TYR A 133 4.24 -3.53 12.99
CA TYR A 133 4.03 -2.88 11.68
C TYR A 133 2.59 -2.35 11.53
N GLU A 134 2.46 -1.04 11.31
CA GLU A 134 1.23 -0.29 11.55
C GLU A 134 0.31 -0.14 10.33
N SER A 135 0.64 -0.74 9.17
CA SER A 135 -0.22 -0.64 7.97
C SER A 135 -1.64 -1.13 8.26
N GLY A 136 -1.75 -2.26 8.95
CA GLY A 136 -3.03 -2.84 9.32
C GLY A 136 -3.85 -1.94 10.26
N TRP A 137 -3.18 -1.17 11.14
CA TRP A 137 -3.87 -0.20 12.00
C TRP A 137 -4.54 0.90 11.19
N ARG A 138 -3.81 1.43 10.19
CA ARG A 138 -4.31 2.48 9.29
C ARG A 138 -5.49 1.96 8.47
N ALA A 139 -5.37 0.77 7.88
CA ALA A 139 -6.43 0.17 7.07
C ALA A 139 -7.70 -0.13 7.89
N ALA A 140 -7.56 -0.74 9.07
CA ALA A 140 -8.70 -1.03 9.94
C ALA A 140 -9.41 0.26 10.42
N THR A 141 -8.64 1.29 10.77
CA THR A 141 -9.22 2.59 11.18
C THR A 141 -10.00 3.24 10.04
N ARG A 142 -9.50 3.18 8.79
CA ARG A 142 -10.23 3.67 7.61
C ARG A 142 -11.57 2.95 7.42
N ASN A 143 -11.65 1.67 7.82
CA ASN A 143 -12.88 0.90 7.78
C ASN A 143 -13.81 1.11 8.99
N GLY A 144 -13.51 2.09 9.85
CA GLY A 144 -14.30 2.41 11.04
C GLY A 144 -14.12 1.43 12.19
N ALA A 145 -13.10 0.55 12.13
CA ALA A 145 -12.88 -0.44 13.16
C ALA A 145 -12.26 0.14 14.42
N ARG A 146 -12.70 -0.36 15.58
CA ARG A 146 -12.03 -0.08 16.86
C ARG A 146 -10.67 -0.78 16.88
N LEU A 147 -9.61 -0.05 17.22
CA LEU A 147 -8.28 -0.59 17.45
C LEU A 147 -8.08 -0.95 18.92
N ILE A 148 -7.70 -2.20 19.19
CA ILE A 148 -7.34 -2.70 20.52
C ILE A 148 -5.85 -3.08 20.49
N LYS A 149 -5.02 -2.15 20.96
CA LYS A 149 -3.56 -2.30 21.02
C LYS A 149 -3.13 -2.98 22.33
N VAL A 150 -2.41 -4.08 22.22
CA VAL A 150 -1.90 -4.86 23.35
C VAL A 150 -0.41 -4.55 23.52
N PRO A 151 0.02 -3.93 24.63
CA PRO A 151 1.43 -3.58 24.83
C PRO A 151 2.30 -4.84 24.89
N LEU A 152 3.50 -4.76 24.31
CA LEU A 152 4.51 -5.80 24.47
C LEU A 152 4.97 -5.91 25.93
N ARG A 153 5.52 -7.08 26.27
CA ARG A 153 6.24 -7.28 27.53
C ARG A 153 7.51 -6.42 27.54
N LYS A 154 8.12 -6.24 28.72
CA LYS A 154 9.42 -5.56 28.88
C LYS A 154 10.56 -6.19 28.07
N ASP A 155 10.40 -7.45 27.68
CA ASP A 155 11.33 -8.22 26.86
C ASP A 155 10.94 -8.24 25.37
N PHE A 156 10.06 -7.33 24.94
CA PHE A 156 9.57 -7.17 23.56
C PHE A 156 8.83 -8.38 22.98
N ARG A 157 8.44 -9.35 23.81
CA ARG A 157 7.59 -10.46 23.36
C ARG A 157 6.12 -10.06 23.35
N THR A 158 5.39 -10.55 22.36
CA THR A 158 3.94 -10.41 22.32
C THR A 158 3.29 -11.16 23.48
N ILE A 159 2.22 -10.60 24.01
CA ILE A 159 1.40 -11.30 24.98
C ILE A 159 0.45 -12.20 24.20
N CYS A 160 0.87 -13.44 23.95
CA CYS A 160 -0.06 -14.49 23.53
C CYS A 160 -0.89 -14.87 24.75
N ARG A 161 -2.04 -14.22 24.95
CA ARG A 161 -3.02 -14.64 25.96
C ARG A 161 -4.23 -15.27 25.27
N PRO A 162 -4.26 -16.58 25.01
CA PRO A 162 -5.52 -17.27 24.79
C PRO A 162 -5.99 -18.05 26.03
N CYS A 163 -5.15 -18.28 27.05
CA CYS A 163 -5.35 -19.40 28.00
C CYS A 163 -5.06 -19.14 29.49
N ALA A 164 -4.91 -17.89 29.94
CA ALA A 164 -4.92 -17.65 31.38
C ALA A 164 -6.37 -17.78 31.85
N ARG A 165 -6.65 -18.77 32.71
CA ARG A 165 -7.89 -18.90 33.50
C ARG A 165 -8.46 -17.50 33.83
N PRO A 166 -9.80 -17.32 33.84
CA PRO A 166 -10.38 -16.08 34.33
C PRO A 166 -9.65 -15.71 35.63
N LYS A 167 -9.07 -14.51 35.68
CA LYS A 167 -8.49 -14.02 36.94
C LYS A 167 -9.62 -14.09 37.97
N PRO A 168 -9.38 -14.62 39.19
CA PRO A 168 -10.37 -14.48 40.23
C PRO A 168 -10.62 -12.98 40.39
N THR A 169 -11.89 -12.61 40.30
CA THR A 169 -12.38 -11.35 40.83
C THR A 169 -11.85 -11.22 42.24
N TRP A 170 -10.97 -10.25 42.47
CA TRP A 170 -10.74 -9.74 43.80
C TRP A 170 -11.24 -8.31 43.80
N VAL A 171 -12.20 -8.11 44.71
CA VAL A 171 -12.57 -6.86 45.38
C VAL A 171 -11.37 -5.95 45.58
#